data_AF-A0A1M6RHR6-F1
#
_entry.id   AF-A0A1M6RHR6-F1
#
_cell.length_a   1.000
_cell.length_b   1.000
_cell.length_c   1.000
_cell.angle_alpha   90.00
_cell.angle_beta   90.00
_cell.angle_gamma   90.00
#
_symmetry.space_group_name_H-M   'P 1'
#
loop_
_entity.id
_entity.type
_entity.pdbx_description
1 polymer ?
#
loop_
_entity_poly.entity_id
_entity_poly.type
_entity_poly.pdbx_seq_one_letter_code
_entity_poly.pdbx_strand_id
1 'polypeptide(L)' 'MEYMTAKEAAQKWGISQRRVQVLCGQGRIKNAIRIGWAWAIPIDAKKPEDKRLKRHDMYRED' A
#
# COMPACT_ATOMS: atom_id res chain seq x y z
N MET A 1 -3.77 -1.35 -20.11
CA MET A 1 -3.38 -1.40 -18.68
C MET A 1 -4.62 -1.73 -17.89
N GLU A 2 -4.53 -2.75 -17.04
CA GLU A 2 -5.63 -3.18 -16.19
C GLU A 2 -5.42 -2.62 -14.77
N TYR A 3 -6.50 -2.18 -14.13
CA TYR A 3 -6.46 -1.52 -12.84
C TYR A 3 -7.38 -2.24 -11.86
N MET A 4 -7.02 -2.18 -10.59
CA MET A 4 -7.82 -2.59 -9.45
C MET A 4 -8.13 -1.38 -8.56
N THR A 5 -9.25 -1.46 -7.87
CA THR A 5 -9.69 -0.49 -6.86
C THR A 5 -8.84 -0.61 -5.59
N ALA A 6 -8.92 0.41 -4.73
CA ALA A 6 -8.34 0.33 -3.39
C ALA A 6 -8.90 -0.83 -2.54
N LYS A 7 -10.13 -1.29 -2.81
CA LYS A 7 -10.77 -2.41 -2.09
C LYS A 7 -10.15 -3.75 -2.51
N GLU A 8 -9.95 -3.96 -3.80
CA GLU A 8 -9.31 -5.17 -4.33
C GLU A 8 -7.84 -5.25 -3.93
N ALA A 9 -7.12 -4.12 -4.01
CA ALA A 9 -5.75 -4.03 -3.52
C ALA A 9 -5.65 -4.36 -2.02
N ALA A 10 -6.62 -3.92 -1.22
CA ALA A 10 -6.69 -4.20 0.21
C ALA A 10 -6.85 -5.70 0.49
N GLN A 11 -7.73 -6.37 -0.24
CA GLN A 11 -7.91 -7.83 -0.18
C GLN A 11 -6.63 -8.55 -0.61
N LYS A 12 -6.04 -8.16 -1.74
CA LYS A 12 -4.79 -8.74 -2.29
C LYS A 12 -3.61 -8.62 -1.32
N TRP A 13 -3.50 -7.51 -0.60
CA TRP A 13 -2.35 -7.21 0.27
C TRP A 13 -2.57 -7.53 1.74
N GLY A 14 -3.77 -7.97 2.12
CA GLY A 14 -4.15 -8.24 3.50
C GLY A 14 -4.03 -7.01 4.40
N ILE A 15 -4.45 -5.84 3.93
CA ILE A 15 -4.46 -4.59 4.71
C ILE A 15 -5.81 -3.88 4.57
N SER A 16 -6.10 -2.90 5.43
CA SER A 16 -7.35 -2.15 5.32
C SER A 16 -7.37 -1.28 4.05
N GLN A 17 -8.57 -1.09 3.47
CA GLN A 17 -8.78 -0.16 2.34
C GLN A 17 -8.33 1.26 2.68
N ARG A 18 -8.57 1.71 3.92
CA ARG A 18 -8.05 2.98 4.43
C ARG A 18 -6.53 3.06 4.31
N ARG A 19 -5.80 1.99 4.65
CA ARG A 19 -4.34 1.98 4.51
C ARG A 19 -3.91 2.05 3.05
N VAL A 20 -4.60 1.37 2.15
CA VAL A 20 -4.34 1.49 0.70
C VAL A 20 -4.52 2.93 0.22
N GLN A 21 -5.61 3.60 0.60
CA GLN A 21 -5.86 5.00 0.22
C GLN A 21 -4.77 5.94 0.75
N VAL A 22 -4.30 5.73 2.00
CA VAL A 22 -3.17 6.49 2.55
C VAL A 22 -1.90 6.27 1.73
N LEU A 23 -1.59 5.02 1.35
CA LEU A 23 -0.41 4.71 0.54
C LEU A 23 -0.49 5.37 -0.85
N CYS A 24 -1.67 5.38 -1.47
CA CYS A 24 -1.89 6.06 -2.75
C CYS A 24 -1.70 7.57 -2.60
N GLY A 25 -2.32 8.19 -1.59
CA GLY A 25 -2.19 9.62 -1.31
C GLY A 25 -0.77 10.05 -0.94
N GLN A 26 0.03 9.15 -0.37
CA GLN A 26 1.46 9.36 -0.10
C GLN A 26 2.36 9.10 -1.33
N GLY A 27 1.80 8.76 -2.49
CA GLY A 27 2.57 8.45 -3.70
C GLY A 27 3.42 7.17 -3.59
N ARG A 28 3.10 6.29 -2.64
CA ARG A 28 3.90 5.08 -2.37
C ARG A 28 3.58 3.91 -3.30
N ILE A 29 2.48 4.00 -4.04
CA ILE A 29 2.05 3.01 -5.03
C ILE A 29 2.28 3.64 -6.39
N LYS A 30 3.27 3.12 -7.12
CA LYS A 30 3.68 3.66 -8.42
C LYS A 30 2.52 3.58 -9.42
N ASN A 31 2.33 4.64 -10.20
CA ASN A 31 1.31 4.75 -11.23
C ASN A 31 -0.14 4.61 -10.71
N ALA A 32 -0.37 4.74 -9.40
CA ALA A 32 -1.73 4.87 -8.87
C ALA A 32 -2.31 6.24 -9.25
N ILE A 33 -3.53 6.25 -9.80
CA ILE A 33 -4.20 7.45 -10.29
C ILE A 33 -5.47 7.67 -9.47
N ARG A 34 -5.72 8.92 -9.08
CA ARG A 34 -6.98 9.29 -8.43
C ARG A 34 -8.02 9.65 -9.48
N ILE A 35 -9.15 8.96 -9.47
CA ILE A 35 -10.28 9.18 -10.37
C ILE A 35 -11.48 9.60 -9.51
N GLY A 36 -11.69 10.91 -9.39
CA GLY A 36 -12.66 11.49 -8.45
C GLY A 36 -12.35 11.09 -7.00
N TRP A 37 -13.25 10.30 -6.40
CA TRP A 37 -13.12 9.79 -5.03
C TRP A 37 -12.43 8.43 -4.94
N ALA A 38 -12.25 7.74 -6.07
CA ALA A 38 -11.67 6.42 -6.15
C ALA A 38 -10.19 6.46 -6.55
N TRP A 39 -9.51 5.32 -6.34
CA TRP A 39 -8.14 5.09 -6.78
C TRP A 39 -8.11 3.95 -7.79
N ALA A 40 -7.48 4.19 -8.94
CA ALA A 40 -7.11 3.19 -9.92
C ALA A 40 -5.64 2.79 -9.66
N ILE A 41 -5.44 1.56 -9.21
CA ILE A 41 -4.14 1.00 -8.86
C ILE A 41 -3.78 -0.05 -9.91
N PRO A 42 -2.60 0.02 -10.56
CA PRO A 42 -2.20 -1.03 -11.50
C PRO A 42 -2.22 -2.41 -10.85
N ILE A 43 -2.70 -3.44 -11.54
CA ILE A 43 -2.80 -4.80 -10.97
C ILE A 43 -1.42 -5.38 -10.63
N ASP A 44 -0.39 -4.99 -11.37
CA ASP A 44 1.02 -5.35 -11.17
C ASP A 44 1.71 -4.55 -10.04
N ALA A 45 1.03 -3.57 -9.45
CA ALA A 45 1.56 -2.81 -8.33
C ALA A 45 1.84 -3.72 -7.11
N LYS A 46 3.06 -3.61 -6.58
CA LYS A 46 3.49 -4.33 -5.37
C LYS A 46 3.11 -3.55 -4.11
N LYS A 47 2.75 -4.27 -3.05
CA LYS A 47 2.53 -3.70 -1.71
C LYS A 47 3.81 -2.99 -1.24
N PRO A 48 3.77 -1.68 -0.93
CA PRO A 48 4.92 -0.98 -0.38
C PRO A 48 5.28 -1.48 1.02
N GLU A 49 6.57 -1.48 1.37
CA GLU A 49 7.06 -1.85 2.69
C GLU A 49 6.43 -1.00 3.81
N ASP A 50 6.14 -1.57 4.98
CA ASP A 50 5.56 -0.79 6.08
C ASP A 50 6.63 -0.11 6.94
N LYS A 51 6.97 1.14 6.61
CA LYS A 51 7.96 1.96 7.34
C LYS A 51 7.58 2.35 8.79
N ARG A 52 6.45 1.84 9.32
CA ARG A 52 6.03 2.08 10.72
C ARG A 52 6.78 1.22 11.73
N LEU A 53 7.36 0.10 11.29
CA LEU A 53 8.22 -0.72 12.14
C LEU A 53 9.60 -0.07 12.23
N LYS A 54 9.93 0.50 13.39
CA LYS A 54 11.34 0.58 13.81
C LYS A 54 11.72 -0.85 14.20
N ARG A 55 12.67 -1.48 13.51
CA ARG A 55 13.30 -2.69 14.05
C ARG A 55 13.90 -2.29 15.39
N HIS A 56 13.28 -2.74 16.47
CA HIS A 56 13.91 -2.71 17.78
C HIS A 56 14.91 -3.86 17.74
N ASP A 57 16.11 -3.61 17.23
CA ASP A 57 17.23 -4.55 17.35
C ASP A 57 17.56 -4.59 18.85
N MET A 58 16.90 -5.51 19.55
CA MET A 58 17.11 -5.78 20.96
C MET A 58 18.50 -6.42 21.11
N TYR A 59 19.34 -5.76 21.91
CA TYR A 59 20.55 -6.32 22.51
C TYR A 59 20.31 -7.77 22.95
N ARG A 60 20.92 -8.72 22.25
CA ARG A 60 21.35 -9.98 22.85
C ARG A 60 22.85 -9.83 23.07
N GLU A 61 23.24 -9.51 24.30
CA GLU A 61 24.60 -9.78 24.77
C GLU A 61 24.67 -11.27 25.12
N ASP A 62 25.79 -11.89 24.72
CA ASP A 62 26.18 -13.28 24.94
C ASP A 62 26.36 -13.65 26.42
#